data_AF-A0A9Q3PIN3-F1
#
_entry.id   AF-A0A9Q3PIN3-F1
#
_cell.length_a   1.000
_cell.length_b   1.000
_cell.length_c   1.000
_cell.angle_alpha   90.00
_cell.angle_beta   90.00
_cell.angle_gamma   90.00
#
_symmetry.space_group_name_H-M   'P 1'
#
loop_
_entity.id
_entity.type
_entity.pdbx_description
1 polymer ?
#
loop_
_entity_poly.entity_id
_entity_poly.type
_entity_poly.pdbx_seq_one_letter_code
_entity_poly.pdbx_strand_id
1 'polypeptide(L)'
;MSSLIPFDESCHPSSLPAPSGSSTVPLGSQPNQNQPGAGRRHIDKNQMIIQILKEKSASRGHSSSDPNRNHPVNDDGVIKFDAFKSHSVRVFPLSHNASFDGVLQRLINNIIADGFTIYDKSSKSSQKMIAFDMEWDHDFRFRKPRPTSIIQVAGKTKVLVIKLAALPTWHQRILPNSIFDLLSSTDVIKFGVGISGDARKLSQDRFFTQSGYHVYLSAIMELNHVVKSVDEIAMLEIESGIYSLQRLVCRYLEEFLYKPAVWRSSNWEAVELSKNQLDYAAADVAAAIRVYQKLLLLPGYDKNFIPPITYWDPRQFQAKSRSKSRKSKAQKPPPQVV
;
A
#
# COMPACT_ATOMS: atom_id res chain seq x y z
N MET A 1 36.25 46.91 -8.75
CA MET A 1 36.96 46.59 -7.49
C MET A 1 35.91 45.96 -6.57
N SER A 2 35.88 44.68 -6.22
CA SER A 2 36.83 43.55 -6.27
C SER A 2 35.95 42.29 -6.41
N SER A 3 36.07 41.47 -7.46
CA SER A 3 37.00 40.36 -7.69
C SER A 3 36.86 39.17 -6.71
N LEU A 4 36.34 38.08 -7.27
CA LEU A 4 36.28 36.71 -6.77
C LEU A 4 37.68 36.11 -6.55
N ILE A 5 37.82 35.22 -5.56
CA ILE A 5 38.94 34.28 -5.41
C ILE A 5 38.35 32.87 -5.15
N PRO A 6 38.70 31.84 -5.94
CA PRO A 6 38.42 30.45 -5.64
C PRO A 6 39.58 29.77 -4.89
N PHE A 7 39.26 28.80 -4.05
CA PHE A 7 40.21 27.96 -3.32
C PHE A 7 40.62 26.74 -4.14
N ASP A 8 41.90 26.39 -3.98
CA ASP A 8 42.73 25.45 -4.72
C ASP A 8 42.65 24.02 -4.15
N GLU A 9 42.59 23.01 -5.00
CA GLU A 9 42.75 21.59 -4.66
C GLU A 9 44.04 21.08 -5.30
N SER A 10 45.06 20.81 -4.48
CA SER A 10 46.23 20.04 -4.89
C SER A 10 46.63 19.09 -3.78
N CYS A 11 46.71 17.80 -4.10
CA CYS A 11 47.73 16.87 -3.60
C CYS A 11 47.60 15.48 -4.27
N HIS A 12 48.50 15.20 -5.21
CA HIS A 12 48.99 13.84 -5.50
C HIS A 12 50.16 13.52 -4.55
N PRO A 13 50.42 12.23 -4.28
CA PRO A 13 51.68 11.63 -4.78
C PRO A 13 51.50 10.17 -5.25
N SER A 14 52.04 9.76 -6.40
CA SER A 14 53.40 9.19 -6.63
C SER A 14 53.50 7.68 -6.41
N SER A 15 54.30 7.04 -7.27
CA SER A 15 54.25 5.63 -7.67
C SER A 15 55.49 4.80 -7.27
N LEU A 16 55.28 3.47 -7.10
CA LEU A 16 56.20 2.30 -7.19
C LEU A 16 57.17 2.01 -6.01
N PRO A 17 57.74 0.77 -5.85
CA PRO A 17 57.59 -0.49 -6.61
C PRO A 17 57.31 -1.78 -5.77
N ALA A 18 57.09 -2.91 -6.45
CA ALA A 18 56.89 -4.25 -5.90
C ALA A 18 58.20 -5.01 -5.61
N PRO A 19 58.17 -6.04 -4.74
CA PRO A 19 59.13 -7.14 -4.83
C PRO A 19 58.48 -8.53 -4.95
N SER A 20 59.11 -9.34 -5.79
CA SER A 20 58.97 -10.79 -5.94
C SER A 20 59.60 -11.55 -4.76
N GLY A 21 58.92 -12.58 -4.28
CA GLY A 21 59.48 -13.55 -3.32
C GLY A 21 58.76 -14.89 -3.41
N SER A 22 59.51 -15.93 -3.80
CA SER A 22 59.03 -17.31 -3.84
C SER A 22 59.22 -17.96 -2.46
N SER A 23 58.22 -18.68 -1.96
CA SER A 23 58.45 -19.79 -1.02
C SER A 23 57.34 -20.82 -1.14
N THR A 24 57.75 -22.05 -1.45
CA THR A 24 56.97 -23.29 -1.41
C THR A 24 56.68 -23.73 0.04
N VAL A 25 55.89 -24.82 0.19
CA VAL A 25 55.63 -25.70 1.36
C VAL A 25 54.20 -25.56 1.96
N PRO A 26 53.49 -26.65 2.36
CA PRO A 26 53.13 -27.88 1.66
C PRO A 26 51.60 -28.19 1.75
N LEU A 27 51.19 -29.29 1.12
CA LEU A 27 49.85 -29.89 1.18
C LEU A 27 49.39 -30.17 2.63
N GLY A 28 48.22 -29.64 3.03
CA GLY A 28 47.64 -29.88 4.37
C GLY A 28 46.11 -29.78 4.38
N SER A 29 45.46 -30.95 4.34
CA SER A 29 44.14 -31.28 4.91
C SER A 29 42.96 -30.32 4.70
N GLN A 30 42.04 -30.72 3.81
CA GLN A 30 40.68 -30.15 3.74
C GLN A 30 39.93 -30.34 5.06
N PRO A 31 39.32 -29.30 5.66
CA PRO A 31 38.26 -29.48 6.64
C PRO A 31 36.91 -29.56 5.92
N ASN A 32 36.41 -30.79 5.83
CA ASN A 32 35.01 -31.22 5.88
C ASN A 32 33.94 -30.13 5.58
N GLN A 33 33.46 -30.11 4.34
CA GLN A 33 32.23 -29.42 3.94
C GLN A 33 31.02 -30.12 4.58
N ASN A 34 30.71 -29.79 5.83
CA ASN A 34 29.42 -30.11 6.44
C ASN A 34 29.08 -29.10 7.55
N GLN A 35 29.12 -27.80 7.21
CA GLN A 35 28.34 -26.81 7.95
C GLN A 35 27.03 -26.60 7.19
N PRO A 36 25.86 -26.84 7.79
CA PRO A 36 24.60 -26.44 7.18
C PRO A 36 24.66 -24.92 7.04
N GLY A 37 24.61 -24.45 5.79
CA GLY A 37 24.56 -23.01 5.50
C GLY A 37 23.46 -22.41 6.37
N ALA A 38 23.80 -21.35 7.11
CA ALA A 38 22.86 -20.60 7.93
C ALA A 38 21.78 -20.01 7.01
N GLY A 39 20.76 -20.80 6.71
CA GLY A 39 19.58 -20.36 6.00
C GLY A 39 19.01 -19.19 6.79
N ARG A 40 18.86 -18.04 6.14
CA ARG A 40 18.10 -16.92 6.72
C ARG A 40 16.75 -17.48 7.15
N ARG A 41 16.54 -17.67 8.45
CA ARG A 41 15.26 -18.11 9.01
C ARG A 41 14.21 -17.12 8.51
N HIS A 42 13.27 -17.60 7.69
CA HIS A 42 12.17 -16.78 7.20
C HIS A 42 11.32 -16.40 8.41
N ILE A 43 11.39 -15.14 8.84
CA ILE A 43 10.62 -14.63 9.97
C ILE A 43 9.16 -14.58 9.54
N ASP A 44 8.31 -15.38 10.19
CA ASP A 44 6.86 -15.26 10.03
C ASP A 44 6.39 -13.95 10.68
N LYS A 45 5.94 -13.02 9.84
CA LYS A 45 5.46 -11.70 10.27
C LYS A 45 4.28 -11.81 11.23
N ASN A 46 3.41 -12.80 11.08
CA ASN A 46 2.30 -13.01 11.99
C ASN A 46 2.82 -13.37 13.39
N GLN A 47 3.78 -14.30 13.48
CA GLN A 47 4.39 -14.71 14.75
C GLN A 47 5.12 -13.55 15.43
N MET A 48 5.83 -12.72 14.65
CA MET A 48 6.48 -11.52 15.18
C MET A 48 5.46 -10.56 15.83
N ILE A 49 4.33 -10.31 15.18
CA ILE A 49 3.29 -9.41 15.70
C ILE A 49 2.62 -10.00 16.94
N ILE A 50 2.33 -11.31 16.94
CA ILE A 50 1.78 -12.01 18.12
C ILE A 50 2.72 -11.85 19.31
N GLN A 51 4.02 -12.03 19.11
CA GLN A 51 5.02 -11.89 20.17
C GLN A 51 5.04 -10.46 20.76
N ILE A 52 5.04 -9.43 19.90
CA ILE A 52 4.98 -8.02 20.35
C ILE A 52 3.72 -7.76 21.18
N LEU A 53 2.57 -8.29 20.77
CA LEU A 53 1.31 -8.11 21.49
C LEU A 53 1.30 -8.85 22.84
N LYS A 54 1.90 -10.04 22.92
CA LYS A 54 2.08 -10.79 24.17
C LYS A 54 2.97 -10.02 25.16
N GLU A 55 4.10 -9.47 24.70
CA GLU A 55 5.02 -8.67 25.53
C GLU A 55 4.36 -7.38 26.07
N LYS A 56 3.61 -6.66 25.22
CA LYS A 56 2.81 -5.50 25.63
C LYS A 56 1.71 -5.85 26.65
N SER A 57 1.14 -7.05 26.56
CA SER A 57 0.10 -7.50 27.50
C SER A 57 0.70 -7.89 28.84
N ALA A 58 1.84 -8.61 28.83
CA ALA A 58 2.55 -9.01 30.05
C ALA A 58 3.07 -7.80 30.83
N SER A 59 3.62 -6.78 30.15
CA SER A 59 4.08 -5.54 30.78
C SER A 59 2.97 -4.72 31.45
N ARG A 60 1.70 -4.95 31.09
CA ARG A 60 0.52 -4.32 31.71
C ARG A 60 -0.06 -5.13 32.87
N GLY A 61 0.23 -6.43 32.94
CA GLY A 61 -0.26 -7.34 33.98
C GLY A 61 0.20 -7.02 35.41
N HIS A 62 0.88 -5.89 35.65
CA HIS A 62 1.18 -5.35 36.98
C HIS A 62 0.34 -4.09 37.33
N SER A 63 -0.57 -3.63 36.46
CA SER A 63 -1.49 -2.52 36.78
C SER A 63 -2.76 -2.55 35.90
N SER A 64 -3.92 -2.66 36.56
CA SER A 64 -5.28 -2.38 36.07
C SER A 64 -6.05 -3.48 35.31
N SER A 65 -7.06 -4.01 36.00
CA SER A 65 -8.21 -4.73 35.43
C SER A 65 -9.27 -3.72 34.97
N ASP A 66 -9.34 -3.47 33.66
CA ASP A 66 -10.42 -2.69 33.05
C ASP A 66 -11.64 -3.59 32.76
N PRO A 67 -12.78 -3.41 33.44
CA PRO A 67 -13.93 -4.30 33.37
C PRO A 67 -14.75 -4.21 32.07
N ASN A 68 -14.38 -3.34 31.12
CA ASN A 68 -15.14 -3.13 29.87
C ASN A 68 -14.57 -3.85 28.63
N ARG A 69 -13.60 -4.76 28.79
CA ARG A 69 -12.97 -5.50 27.68
C ARG A 69 -13.78 -6.75 27.25
N ASN A 70 -14.88 -6.54 26.53
CA ASN A 70 -15.57 -7.63 25.80
C ASN A 70 -14.92 -7.85 24.42
N HIS A 71 -13.74 -8.48 24.41
CA HIS A 71 -13.08 -8.94 23.19
C HIS A 71 -12.83 -10.44 23.24
N PRO A 72 -13.12 -11.20 22.16
CA PRO A 72 -12.70 -12.58 22.07
C PRO A 72 -11.17 -12.61 22.03
N VAL A 73 -10.59 -13.05 23.13
CA VAL A 73 -9.17 -13.39 23.24
C VAL A 73 -9.04 -14.82 22.69
N ASN A 74 -8.17 -15.03 21.70
CA ASN A 74 -7.90 -16.39 21.22
C ASN A 74 -7.08 -17.16 22.27
N ASP A 75 -6.90 -18.48 22.10
CA ASP A 75 -6.06 -19.34 22.97
C ASP A 75 -4.63 -18.79 23.18
N ASP A 76 -4.15 -17.96 22.26
CA ASP A 76 -2.87 -17.26 22.32
C ASP A 76 -2.84 -15.99 23.21
N GLY A 77 -3.94 -15.60 23.85
CA GLY A 77 -3.97 -14.41 24.72
C GLY A 77 -3.97 -13.06 23.99
N VAL A 78 -4.21 -13.05 22.67
CA VAL A 78 -4.19 -11.83 21.82
C VAL A 78 -5.57 -11.48 21.30
N ILE A 79 -5.90 -10.18 21.27
CA ILE A 79 -7.15 -9.66 20.70
C ILE A 79 -7.05 -9.64 19.18
N LYS A 80 -7.92 -10.37 18.48
CA LYS A 80 -7.97 -10.36 17.01
C LYS A 80 -8.70 -9.11 16.50
N PHE A 81 -8.17 -8.51 15.42
CA PHE A 81 -8.89 -7.46 14.70
C PHE A 81 -10.11 -8.05 14.00
N ASP A 82 -11.27 -7.44 14.18
CA ASP A 82 -12.52 -7.82 13.51
C ASP A 82 -13.18 -6.60 12.86
N ALA A 83 -13.25 -6.64 11.53
CA ALA A 83 -13.90 -5.60 10.74
C ALA A 83 -15.40 -5.52 10.98
N PHE A 84 -16.09 -6.67 11.14
CA PHE A 84 -17.54 -6.75 11.21
C PHE A 84 -18.11 -6.23 12.53
N LYS A 85 -17.28 -6.15 13.59
CA LYS A 85 -17.65 -5.50 14.85
C LYS A 85 -17.86 -3.99 14.69
N SER A 86 -17.20 -3.37 13.73
CA SER A 86 -17.15 -1.90 13.60
C SER A 86 -17.75 -1.37 12.29
N HIS A 87 -17.88 -2.23 11.27
CA HIS A 87 -18.34 -1.81 9.96
C HIS A 87 -19.43 -2.71 9.40
N SER A 88 -20.44 -2.11 8.78
CA SER A 88 -21.35 -2.85 7.90
C SER A 88 -20.63 -3.13 6.57
N VAL A 89 -20.56 -4.39 6.16
CA VAL A 89 -19.89 -4.80 4.92
C VAL A 89 -20.94 -5.10 3.85
N ARG A 90 -20.78 -4.52 2.66
CA ARG A 90 -21.55 -4.86 1.47
C ARG A 90 -20.65 -5.34 0.35
N VAL A 91 -21.13 -6.28 -0.44
CA VAL A 91 -20.45 -6.80 -1.63
C VAL A 91 -21.26 -6.42 -2.87
N PHE A 92 -20.57 -5.99 -3.91
CA PHE A 92 -21.17 -5.69 -5.21
C PHE A 92 -20.44 -6.46 -6.32
N PRO A 93 -21.15 -7.02 -7.32
CA PRO A 93 -22.60 -7.14 -7.38
C PRO A 93 -23.13 -8.20 -6.39
N LEU A 94 -24.39 -8.05 -5.96
CA LEU A 94 -25.08 -9.02 -5.10
C LEU A 94 -25.57 -10.26 -5.89
N SER A 95 -25.79 -10.11 -7.20
CA SER A 95 -26.15 -11.18 -8.14
C SER A 95 -25.97 -10.70 -9.59
N HIS A 96 -25.95 -11.62 -10.54
CA HIS A 96 -25.84 -11.31 -11.98
C HIS A 96 -27.19 -10.76 -12.52
N ASN A 97 -27.56 -9.48 -12.36
CA ASN A 97 -28.70 -8.89 -13.08
C ASN A 97 -28.70 -7.34 -13.22
N ALA A 98 -29.43 -6.86 -14.23
CA ALA A 98 -29.05 -5.84 -15.23
C ALA A 98 -29.08 -4.33 -14.89
N SER A 99 -29.10 -3.87 -13.63
CA SER A 99 -28.98 -2.42 -13.31
C SER A 99 -27.73 -2.12 -12.47
N PHE A 100 -26.57 -2.47 -13.02
CA PHE A 100 -25.31 -2.50 -12.27
C PHE A 100 -24.82 -1.10 -11.87
N ASP A 101 -24.77 -0.13 -12.79
CA ASP A 101 -24.01 1.10 -12.53
C ASP A 101 -24.72 2.08 -11.58
N GLY A 102 -26.03 2.27 -11.72
CA GLY A 102 -26.79 3.15 -10.81
C GLY A 102 -26.84 2.66 -9.37
N VAL A 103 -26.92 1.33 -9.17
CA VAL A 103 -26.82 0.71 -7.83
C VAL A 103 -25.41 0.91 -7.27
N LEU A 104 -24.38 0.62 -8.07
CA LEU A 104 -23.00 0.80 -7.67
C LEU A 104 -22.69 2.24 -7.28
N GLN A 105 -23.14 3.22 -8.08
CA GLN A 105 -22.98 4.65 -7.78
C GLN A 105 -23.60 5.01 -6.43
N ARG A 106 -24.80 4.52 -6.11
CA ARG A 106 -25.43 4.78 -4.80
C ARG A 106 -24.64 4.17 -3.65
N LEU A 107 -24.13 2.95 -3.81
CA LEU A 107 -23.29 2.30 -2.80
C LEU A 107 -21.99 3.08 -2.59
N ILE A 108 -21.33 3.52 -3.67
CA ILE A 108 -20.12 4.35 -3.62
C ILE A 108 -20.41 5.67 -2.90
N ASN A 109 -21.50 6.37 -3.25
CA ASN A 109 -21.87 7.64 -2.63
C ASN A 109 -22.13 7.47 -1.12
N ASN A 110 -22.71 6.35 -0.70
CA ASN A 110 -22.90 6.06 0.73
C ASN A 110 -21.57 5.88 1.47
N ILE A 111 -20.56 5.28 0.83
CA ILE A 111 -19.21 5.18 1.40
C ILE A 111 -18.56 6.56 1.48
N ILE A 112 -18.63 7.35 0.41
CA ILE A 112 -18.06 8.71 0.36
C ILE A 112 -18.69 9.57 1.45
N ALA A 113 -20.00 9.59 1.59
CA ALA A 113 -20.71 10.34 2.63
C ALA A 113 -20.22 9.95 4.04
N ASP A 114 -20.01 8.65 4.26
CA ASP A 114 -19.51 8.07 5.51
C ASP A 114 -18.00 8.31 5.77
N GLY A 115 -17.26 8.81 4.77
CA GLY A 115 -15.84 9.15 4.87
C GLY A 115 -15.54 10.38 5.73
N PHE A 116 -14.24 10.63 5.95
CA PHE A 116 -13.76 11.84 6.62
C PHE A 116 -13.93 13.07 5.72
N THR A 117 -13.95 14.25 6.33
CA THR A 117 -13.90 15.53 5.61
C THR A 117 -12.56 16.17 5.94
N ILE A 118 -11.75 16.39 4.90
CA ILE A 118 -10.47 17.08 5.00
C ILE A 118 -10.70 18.51 4.50
N TYR A 119 -10.46 19.49 5.36
CA TYR A 119 -10.63 20.91 5.01
C TYR A 119 -9.27 21.55 4.76
N ASP A 120 -9.08 22.05 3.55
CA ASP A 120 -7.92 22.84 3.19
C ASP A 120 -8.20 24.33 3.40
N LYS A 121 -7.61 24.88 4.46
CA LYS A 121 -7.73 26.29 4.82
C LYS A 121 -7.14 27.21 3.75
N SER A 122 -6.11 26.77 3.03
CA SER A 122 -5.42 27.60 2.03
C SER A 122 -6.28 27.82 0.79
N SER A 123 -6.94 26.76 0.31
CA SER A 123 -7.86 26.82 -0.83
C SER A 123 -9.32 27.08 -0.46
N LYS A 124 -9.65 27.12 0.85
CA LYS A 124 -11.02 27.22 1.38
C LYS A 124 -11.95 26.15 0.80
N SER A 125 -11.41 24.94 0.62
CA SER A 125 -12.13 23.82 0.02
C SER A 125 -12.14 22.61 0.95
N SER A 126 -13.07 21.69 0.73
CA SER A 126 -13.13 20.43 1.47
C SER A 126 -13.20 19.25 0.53
N GLN A 127 -12.44 18.20 0.85
CA GLN A 127 -12.47 16.92 0.16
C GLN A 127 -12.99 15.84 1.09
N LYS A 128 -13.60 14.81 0.52
CA LYS A 128 -13.94 13.59 1.26
C LYS A 128 -12.74 12.65 1.25
N MET A 129 -12.57 11.85 2.30
CA MET A 129 -11.50 10.87 2.36
C MET A 129 -12.01 9.52 2.83
N ILE A 130 -11.64 8.47 2.08
CA ILE A 130 -12.06 7.08 2.29
C ILE A 130 -10.84 6.14 2.22
N ALA A 131 -10.89 5.04 2.95
CA ALA A 131 -9.87 4.01 2.82
C ALA A 131 -10.08 3.24 1.51
N PHE A 132 -8.99 2.80 0.90
CA PHE A 132 -8.95 2.11 -0.38
C PHE A 132 -7.92 0.99 -0.35
N ASP A 133 -8.28 -0.14 -0.95
CA ASP A 133 -7.36 -1.24 -1.26
C ASP A 133 -7.82 -1.96 -2.54
N MET A 134 -6.97 -2.85 -3.07
CA MET A 134 -7.33 -3.70 -4.21
C MET A 134 -6.63 -5.07 -4.17
N GLU A 135 -7.28 -6.09 -4.72
CA GLU A 135 -6.72 -7.43 -4.82
C GLU A 135 -6.81 -7.99 -6.24
N TRP A 136 -5.83 -8.82 -6.61
CA TRP A 136 -5.71 -9.42 -7.93
C TRP A 136 -5.09 -10.81 -7.88
N ASP A 137 -5.49 -11.65 -8.81
CA ASP A 137 -4.92 -12.98 -8.95
C ASP A 137 -3.54 -12.93 -9.66
N HIS A 138 -2.76 -14.00 -9.54
CA HIS A 138 -1.45 -14.14 -10.20
C HIS A 138 -1.46 -15.32 -11.15
N ASP A 139 -1.07 -15.08 -12.41
CA ASP A 139 -0.79 -16.17 -13.32
C ASP A 139 0.59 -16.74 -13.00
N PHE A 140 0.61 -17.84 -12.23
CA PHE A 140 1.84 -18.52 -11.84
C PHE A 140 2.59 -19.15 -13.01
N ARG A 141 1.91 -19.48 -14.12
CA ARG A 141 2.55 -20.04 -15.32
C ARG A 141 3.40 -18.99 -16.02
N PHE A 142 2.88 -17.77 -16.14
CA PHE A 142 3.57 -16.66 -16.81
C PHE A 142 4.27 -15.69 -15.85
N ARG A 143 4.19 -15.95 -14.52
CA ARG A 143 4.72 -15.10 -13.44
C ARG A 143 4.28 -13.64 -13.57
N LYS A 144 3.02 -13.43 -13.96
CA LYS A 144 2.46 -12.10 -14.21
C LYS A 144 1.22 -11.88 -13.35
N PRO A 145 1.05 -10.68 -12.77
CA PRO A 145 -0.20 -10.35 -12.11
C PRO A 145 -1.32 -10.27 -13.15
N ARG A 146 -2.51 -10.77 -12.78
CA ARG A 146 -3.73 -10.60 -13.55
C ARG A 146 -4.34 -9.22 -13.27
N PRO A 147 -5.33 -8.77 -14.06
CA PRO A 147 -5.99 -7.49 -13.82
C PRO A 147 -6.63 -7.45 -12.44
N THR A 148 -6.80 -6.26 -11.89
CA THR A 148 -7.50 -6.05 -10.62
C THR A 148 -8.83 -6.77 -10.61
N SER A 149 -9.01 -7.67 -9.65
CA SER A 149 -10.18 -8.54 -9.55
C SER A 149 -11.23 -7.92 -8.64
N ILE A 150 -10.80 -7.28 -7.55
CA ILE A 150 -11.68 -6.58 -6.61
C ILE A 150 -11.08 -5.23 -6.16
N ILE A 151 -11.97 -4.30 -5.78
CA ILE A 151 -11.64 -3.04 -5.11
C ILE A 151 -12.38 -3.02 -3.78
N GLN A 152 -11.70 -2.60 -2.71
CA GLN A 152 -12.33 -2.35 -1.42
C GLN A 152 -12.28 -0.86 -1.11
N VAL A 153 -13.39 -0.32 -0.61
CA VAL A 153 -13.44 1.05 -0.07
C VAL A 153 -14.16 1.08 1.25
N ALA A 154 -13.72 1.95 2.15
CA ALA A 154 -14.39 2.13 3.45
C ALA A 154 -14.52 3.59 3.88
N GLY A 155 -15.67 3.90 4.47
CA GLY A 155 -15.88 5.09 5.29
C GLY A 155 -15.62 4.76 6.76
N LYS A 156 -16.10 5.61 7.67
CA LYS A 156 -15.93 5.42 9.12
C LYS A 156 -16.60 4.17 9.70
N THR A 157 -17.68 3.70 9.06
CA THR A 157 -18.57 2.65 9.57
C THR A 157 -19.06 1.69 8.49
N LYS A 158 -18.68 1.92 7.23
CA LYS A 158 -19.17 1.15 6.08
C LYS A 158 -18.01 0.67 5.22
N VAL A 159 -18.07 -0.57 4.78
CA VAL A 159 -17.17 -1.17 3.79
C VAL A 159 -17.97 -1.60 2.57
N LEU A 160 -17.43 -1.33 1.39
CA LEU A 160 -17.91 -1.86 0.12
C LEU A 160 -16.79 -2.63 -0.56
N VAL A 161 -17.04 -3.91 -0.84
CA VAL A 161 -16.19 -4.76 -1.67
C VAL A 161 -16.82 -4.86 -3.06
N ILE A 162 -16.12 -4.33 -4.07
CA ILE A 162 -16.55 -4.29 -5.46
C ILE A 162 -15.80 -5.38 -6.24
N LYS A 163 -16.50 -6.44 -6.62
CA LYS A 163 -16.00 -7.55 -7.44
C LYS A 163 -15.96 -7.14 -8.90
N LEU A 164 -14.85 -6.54 -9.34
CA LEU A 164 -14.65 -6.16 -10.74
C LEU A 164 -14.70 -7.37 -11.67
N ALA A 165 -14.10 -8.49 -11.28
CA ALA A 165 -14.08 -9.72 -12.08
C ALA A 165 -15.47 -10.33 -12.32
N ALA A 166 -16.47 -9.95 -11.52
CA ALA A 166 -17.86 -10.38 -11.72
C ALA A 166 -18.65 -9.45 -12.68
N LEU A 167 -18.04 -8.36 -13.16
CA LEU A 167 -18.66 -7.46 -14.12
C LEU A 167 -18.59 -8.07 -15.53
N PRO A 168 -19.69 -8.02 -16.32
CA PRO A 168 -19.73 -8.64 -17.65
C PRO A 168 -18.64 -8.15 -18.61
N THR A 169 -18.18 -6.90 -18.42
CA THR A 169 -17.26 -6.20 -19.32
C THR A 169 -15.80 -6.22 -18.85
N TRP A 170 -15.50 -6.88 -17.73
CA TRP A 170 -14.18 -6.88 -17.10
C TRP A 170 -13.11 -7.56 -17.97
N HIS A 171 -13.48 -8.66 -18.65
CA HIS A 171 -12.57 -9.36 -19.55
C HIS A 171 -12.11 -8.48 -20.73
N GLN A 172 -12.96 -7.55 -21.17
CA GLN A 172 -12.66 -6.55 -22.20
C GLN A 172 -11.93 -5.32 -21.65
N ARG A 173 -11.60 -5.29 -20.34
CA ARG A 173 -11.02 -4.14 -19.63
C ARG A 173 -11.92 -2.92 -19.61
N ILE A 174 -13.23 -3.10 -19.72
CA ILE A 174 -14.19 -2.02 -19.65
C ILE A 174 -14.80 -1.99 -18.24
N LEU A 175 -14.66 -0.85 -17.55
CA LEU A 175 -15.27 -0.61 -16.25
C LEU A 175 -16.43 0.40 -16.36
N PRO A 176 -17.46 0.28 -15.50
CA PRO A 176 -18.54 1.24 -15.39
C PRO A 176 -18.05 2.65 -15.03
N ASN A 177 -18.83 3.67 -15.40
CA ASN A 177 -18.47 5.06 -15.14
C ASN A 177 -18.40 5.37 -13.65
N SER A 178 -19.27 4.78 -12.81
CA SER A 178 -19.22 5.00 -11.36
C SER A 178 -17.88 4.61 -10.72
N ILE A 179 -17.21 3.56 -11.25
CA ILE A 179 -15.87 3.15 -10.82
C ILE A 179 -14.84 4.15 -11.31
N PHE A 180 -14.91 4.56 -12.58
CA PHE A 180 -14.02 5.58 -13.11
C PHE A 180 -14.12 6.91 -12.34
N ASP A 181 -15.33 7.37 -12.06
CA ASP A 181 -15.61 8.62 -11.35
C ASP A 181 -15.02 8.56 -9.93
N LEU A 182 -15.21 7.46 -9.21
CA LEU A 182 -14.59 7.25 -7.89
C LEU A 182 -13.05 7.31 -7.94
N LEU A 183 -12.45 6.56 -8.85
CA LEU A 183 -10.99 6.38 -8.88
C LEU A 183 -10.28 7.65 -9.38
N SER A 184 -10.86 8.32 -10.38
CA SER A 184 -10.28 9.51 -11.01
C SER A 184 -10.63 10.82 -10.29
N SER A 185 -11.68 10.85 -9.46
CA SER A 185 -12.09 12.04 -8.72
C SER A 185 -10.95 12.61 -7.88
N THR A 186 -10.76 13.93 -8.00
CA THR A 186 -9.86 14.70 -7.15
C THR A 186 -10.54 15.16 -5.86
N ASP A 187 -11.87 15.09 -5.77
CA ASP A 187 -12.64 15.54 -4.59
C ASP A 187 -12.75 14.45 -3.51
N VAL A 188 -12.42 13.21 -3.88
CA VAL A 188 -12.38 12.06 -3.00
C VAL A 188 -10.94 11.57 -2.89
N ILE A 189 -10.34 11.79 -1.72
CA ILE A 189 -9.03 11.26 -1.36
C ILE A 189 -9.18 9.78 -1.03
N LYS A 190 -8.38 8.94 -1.68
CA LYS A 190 -8.25 7.51 -1.36
C LYS A 190 -6.99 7.32 -0.53
N PHE A 191 -7.09 6.67 0.63
CA PHE A 191 -5.92 6.43 1.46
C PHE A 191 -5.76 4.96 1.83
N GLY A 192 -4.52 4.56 2.08
CA GLY A 192 -4.15 3.19 2.39
C GLY A 192 -2.68 3.06 2.71
N VAL A 193 -2.20 1.82 2.83
CA VAL A 193 -0.79 1.50 3.03
C VAL A 193 -0.22 0.91 1.75
N GLY A 194 0.78 1.55 1.16
CA GLY A 194 1.35 1.11 -0.11
C GLY A 194 0.52 1.51 -1.34
N ILE A 195 -0.40 2.48 -1.20
CA ILE A 195 -1.40 2.85 -2.22
C ILE A 195 -0.80 3.33 -3.55
N SER A 196 0.43 3.84 -3.53
CA SER A 196 1.18 4.16 -4.76
C SER A 196 1.46 2.90 -5.62
N GLY A 197 1.61 1.75 -4.98
CA GLY A 197 1.72 0.45 -5.63
C GLY A 197 0.43 0.07 -6.36
N ASP A 198 -0.71 0.31 -5.73
CA ASP A 198 -2.05 0.08 -6.29
C ASP A 198 -2.33 0.99 -7.48
N ALA A 199 -2.02 2.29 -7.34
CA ALA A 199 -2.14 3.24 -8.45
C ALA A 199 -1.30 2.82 -9.66
N ARG A 200 -0.07 2.36 -9.43
CA ARG A 200 0.79 1.83 -10.50
C ARG A 200 0.22 0.56 -11.11
N LYS A 201 -0.28 -0.37 -10.31
CA LYS A 201 -0.89 -1.63 -10.77
C LYS A 201 -2.14 -1.35 -11.60
N LEU A 202 -3.04 -0.49 -11.14
CA LEU A 202 -4.25 -0.11 -11.86
C LEU A 202 -3.91 0.56 -13.21
N SER A 203 -2.88 1.43 -13.24
CA SER A 203 -2.40 2.02 -14.50
C SER A 203 -1.86 0.96 -15.48
N GLN A 204 -1.31 -0.15 -15.00
CA GLN A 204 -0.80 -1.24 -15.82
C GLN A 204 -1.90 -2.17 -16.33
N ASP A 205 -3.05 -2.22 -15.64
CA ASP A 205 -4.19 -3.06 -16.04
C ASP A 205 -4.88 -2.57 -17.30
N ARG A 206 -4.69 -1.29 -17.66
CA ARG A 206 -5.24 -0.64 -18.86
C ARG A 206 -6.77 -0.75 -18.97
N PHE A 207 -7.45 -0.66 -17.83
CA PHE A 207 -8.89 -0.48 -17.82
C PHE A 207 -9.28 0.84 -18.51
N PHE A 208 -10.44 0.83 -19.16
CA PHE A 208 -11.05 2.00 -19.78
C PHE A 208 -12.56 2.02 -19.54
N THR A 209 -13.21 3.16 -19.74
CA THR A 209 -14.68 3.26 -19.71
C THR A 209 -15.28 2.92 -21.06
N GLN A 210 -16.60 2.73 -21.13
CA GLN A 210 -17.30 2.54 -22.40
C GLN A 210 -17.03 3.68 -23.40
N SER A 211 -16.81 4.90 -22.90
CA SER A 211 -16.46 6.09 -23.69
C SER A 211 -14.97 6.21 -24.05
N GLY A 212 -14.15 5.23 -23.67
CA GLY A 212 -12.73 5.17 -24.03
C GLY A 212 -11.79 5.92 -23.08
N TYR A 213 -12.25 6.39 -21.92
CA TYR A 213 -11.37 7.04 -20.95
C TYR A 213 -10.55 6.01 -20.19
N HIS A 214 -9.23 6.18 -20.12
CA HIS A 214 -8.37 5.35 -19.30
C HIS A 214 -8.70 5.49 -17.82
N VAL A 215 -8.82 4.37 -17.11
CA VAL A 215 -9.03 4.34 -15.67
C VAL A 215 -7.69 4.42 -14.94
N TYR A 216 -7.63 5.26 -13.91
CA TYR A 216 -6.47 5.48 -13.06
C TYR A 216 -6.91 5.89 -11.65
N LEU A 217 -6.02 5.76 -10.68
CA LEU A 217 -6.26 6.15 -9.29
C LEU A 217 -5.60 7.51 -9.02
N SER A 218 -6.40 8.54 -8.70
CA SER A 218 -5.94 9.90 -8.37
C SER A 218 -6.29 10.28 -6.93
N ALA A 219 -5.80 11.42 -6.45
CA ALA A 219 -5.96 11.91 -5.08
C ALA A 219 -5.67 10.82 -4.04
N ILE A 220 -4.46 10.27 -4.08
CA ILE A 220 -4.04 9.22 -3.13
C ILE A 220 -3.25 9.80 -1.96
N MET A 221 -3.46 9.23 -0.79
CA MET A 221 -2.76 9.60 0.45
C MET A 221 -2.17 8.35 1.13
N GLU A 222 -0.87 8.35 1.38
CA GLU A 222 -0.21 7.25 2.09
C GLU A 222 -0.38 7.41 3.61
N LEU A 223 -0.98 6.42 4.27
CA LEU A 223 -1.25 6.45 5.71
C LEU A 223 0.02 6.60 6.54
N ASN A 224 1.13 6.00 6.10
CA ASN A 224 2.42 6.13 6.78
C ASN A 224 2.93 7.59 6.84
N HIS A 225 2.52 8.48 5.93
CA HIS A 225 2.89 9.89 6.03
C HIS A 225 2.20 10.59 7.20
N VAL A 226 0.94 10.20 7.50
CA VAL A 226 0.23 10.67 8.69
C VAL A 226 0.93 10.17 9.95
N VAL A 227 1.29 8.89 9.97
CA VAL A 227 2.01 8.29 11.11
C VAL A 227 3.30 9.05 11.40
N LYS A 228 4.11 9.31 10.38
CA LYS A 228 5.38 10.04 10.51
C LYS A 228 5.21 11.49 10.98
N SER A 229 4.06 12.11 10.74
CA SER A 229 3.84 13.51 11.16
C SER A 229 3.28 13.65 12.58
N VAL A 230 2.73 12.58 13.16
CA VAL A 230 2.04 12.66 14.47
C VAL A 230 2.68 11.80 15.57
N ASP A 231 3.55 10.86 15.21
CA ASP A 231 4.23 9.95 16.12
C ASP A 231 5.74 9.96 15.82
N GLU A 232 6.48 10.80 16.56
CA GLU A 232 7.92 11.00 16.39
C GLU A 232 8.71 9.70 16.57
N ILE A 233 8.28 8.84 17.51
CA ILE A 233 8.91 7.54 17.73
C ILE A 233 8.73 6.67 16.48
N ALA A 234 7.51 6.59 15.94
CA ALA A 234 7.27 5.85 14.70
C ALA A 234 8.03 6.46 13.53
N MET A 235 8.15 7.80 13.45
CA MET A 235 8.95 8.46 12.41
C MET A 235 10.40 7.98 12.41
N LEU A 236 11.03 7.92 13.59
CA LEU A 236 12.40 7.43 13.76
C LEU A 236 12.52 5.93 13.47
N GLU A 237 11.53 5.11 13.86
CA GLU A 237 11.58 3.68 13.57
C GLU A 237 11.31 3.33 12.10
N ILE A 238 10.56 4.19 11.38
CA ILE A 238 10.23 3.97 9.96
C ILE A 238 11.37 4.49 9.06
N GLU A 239 12.03 5.61 9.40
CA GLU A 239 13.03 6.32 8.58
C GLU A 239 12.63 6.37 7.08
N SER A 240 13.20 5.50 6.25
CA SER A 240 13.00 5.41 4.79
C SER A 240 11.92 4.42 4.34
N GLY A 241 11.38 3.61 5.24
CA GLY A 241 10.44 2.55 4.94
C GLY A 241 8.97 2.95 5.04
N ILE A 242 8.13 1.90 5.06
CA ILE A 242 6.72 1.95 5.41
C ILE A 242 6.44 0.85 6.43
N TYR A 243 5.58 1.14 7.40
CA TYR A 243 4.97 0.09 8.20
C TYR A 243 3.86 -0.58 7.42
N SER A 244 3.83 -1.90 7.51
CA SER A 244 2.68 -2.67 7.04
C SER A 244 1.45 -2.29 7.85
N LEU A 245 0.27 -2.43 7.22
CA LEU A 245 -0.99 -2.21 7.92
C LEU A 245 -1.10 -3.05 9.19
N GLN A 246 -0.62 -4.30 9.16
CA GLN A 246 -0.60 -5.18 10.34
C GLN A 246 0.25 -4.58 11.48
N ARG A 247 1.41 -3.98 11.19
CA ARG A 247 2.25 -3.33 12.19
C ARG A 247 1.60 -2.06 12.73
N LEU A 248 0.90 -1.29 11.89
CA LEU A 248 0.12 -0.14 12.33
C LEU A 248 -1.03 -0.54 13.26
N VAL A 249 -1.79 -1.59 12.93
CA VAL A 249 -2.86 -2.13 13.79
C VAL A 249 -2.29 -2.59 15.13
N CYS A 250 -1.19 -3.34 15.12
CA CYS A 250 -0.50 -3.76 16.34
C CYS A 250 -0.02 -2.57 17.19
N ARG A 251 0.49 -1.51 16.56
CA ARG A 251 1.05 -0.34 17.27
C ARG A 251 -0.05 0.50 17.92
N TYR A 252 -1.10 0.82 17.17
CA TYR A 252 -2.08 1.84 17.55
C TYR A 252 -3.38 1.26 18.12
N LEU A 253 -3.79 0.07 17.66
CA LEU A 253 -5.01 -0.59 18.11
C LEU A 253 -4.73 -1.71 19.10
N GLU A 254 -3.50 -2.23 19.13
CA GLU A 254 -3.07 -3.37 19.97
C GLU A 254 -3.89 -4.63 19.71
N GLU A 255 -4.33 -4.76 18.47
CA GLU A 255 -5.04 -5.90 17.95
C GLU A 255 -4.16 -6.64 16.94
N PHE A 256 -4.49 -7.90 16.69
CA PHE A 256 -3.83 -8.73 15.68
C PHE A 256 -4.65 -8.76 14.38
N LEU A 257 -4.16 -8.06 13.36
CA LEU A 257 -4.69 -8.19 12.00
C LEU A 257 -4.07 -9.42 11.34
N TYR A 258 -4.82 -10.51 11.26
CA TYR A 258 -4.34 -11.76 10.67
C TYR A 258 -4.25 -11.66 9.14
N LYS A 259 -3.04 -11.77 8.59
CA LYS A 259 -2.78 -11.68 7.14
C LYS A 259 -1.99 -12.90 6.63
N PRO A 260 -2.60 -14.08 6.52
CA PRO A 260 -1.89 -15.24 6.00
C PRO A 260 -1.64 -15.07 4.49
N ALA A 261 -0.43 -15.44 4.04
CA ALA A 261 -0.03 -15.27 2.65
C ALA A 261 -0.97 -15.98 1.66
N VAL A 262 -1.55 -17.12 2.07
CA VAL A 262 -2.49 -17.92 1.28
C VAL A 262 -3.78 -17.18 0.92
N TRP A 263 -4.26 -16.25 1.75
CA TRP A 263 -5.48 -15.48 1.45
C TRP A 263 -5.19 -14.37 0.45
N ARG A 264 -4.08 -13.67 0.63
CA ARG A 264 -3.60 -12.66 -0.33
C ARG A 264 -3.34 -13.24 -1.72
N SER A 265 -2.87 -14.48 -1.81
CA SER A 265 -2.64 -15.20 -3.07
C SER A 265 -3.79 -16.14 -3.46
N SER A 266 -5.01 -15.90 -2.97
CA SER A 266 -6.18 -16.71 -3.31
C SER A 266 -6.76 -16.33 -4.67
N ASN A 267 -7.68 -17.14 -5.19
CA ASN A 267 -8.39 -16.84 -6.44
C ASN A 267 -9.41 -15.72 -6.21
N TRP A 268 -9.01 -14.49 -6.50
CA TRP A 268 -9.86 -13.29 -6.40
C TRP A 268 -10.85 -13.12 -7.57
N GLU A 269 -10.72 -13.93 -8.62
CA GLU A 269 -11.63 -13.95 -9.78
C GLU A 269 -12.74 -15.01 -9.64
N ALA A 270 -12.82 -15.66 -8.47
CA ALA A 270 -13.86 -16.65 -8.20
C ALA A 270 -15.27 -16.06 -8.33
N VAL A 271 -16.19 -16.85 -8.89
CA VAL A 271 -17.61 -16.48 -9.05
C VAL A 271 -18.19 -16.04 -7.71
N GLU A 272 -17.88 -16.76 -6.63
CA GLU A 272 -18.17 -16.35 -5.26
C GLU A 272 -16.89 -16.30 -4.43
N LEU A 273 -16.75 -15.23 -3.64
CA LEU A 273 -15.65 -15.10 -2.70
C LEU A 273 -15.97 -15.89 -1.44
N SER A 274 -15.00 -16.65 -0.94
CA SER A 274 -15.13 -17.32 0.34
C SER A 274 -15.27 -16.33 1.49
N LYS A 275 -15.81 -16.78 2.62
CA LYS A 275 -15.89 -15.96 3.85
C LYS A 275 -14.53 -15.39 4.23
N ASN A 276 -13.46 -16.19 4.17
CA ASN A 276 -12.11 -15.74 4.51
C ASN A 276 -11.60 -14.63 3.58
N GLN A 277 -11.90 -14.70 2.29
CA GLN A 277 -11.56 -13.65 1.33
C GLN A 277 -12.31 -12.35 1.61
N LEU A 278 -13.61 -12.44 1.91
CA LEU A 278 -14.43 -11.28 2.28
C LEU A 278 -13.97 -10.67 3.60
N ASP A 279 -13.71 -11.50 4.61
CA ASP A 279 -13.20 -11.05 5.92
C ASP A 279 -11.85 -10.33 5.76
N TYR A 280 -10.93 -10.91 4.98
CA TYR A 280 -9.62 -10.31 4.69
C TYR A 280 -9.77 -8.96 3.95
N ALA A 281 -10.53 -8.95 2.85
CA ALA A 281 -10.74 -7.76 2.03
C ALA A 281 -11.39 -6.62 2.83
N ALA A 282 -12.39 -6.93 3.65
CA ALA A 282 -13.03 -5.94 4.50
C ALA A 282 -12.11 -5.44 5.61
N ALA A 283 -11.30 -6.31 6.20
CA ALA A 283 -10.37 -5.94 7.26
C ALA A 283 -9.29 -4.97 6.79
N ASP A 284 -8.80 -5.06 5.55
CA ASP A 284 -7.71 -4.21 5.06
C ASP A 284 -8.10 -2.72 4.96
N VAL A 285 -9.32 -2.42 4.55
CA VAL A 285 -9.81 -1.03 4.55
C VAL A 285 -10.37 -0.59 5.91
N ALA A 286 -11.06 -1.47 6.66
CA ALA A 286 -11.58 -1.13 7.98
C ALA A 286 -10.45 -0.87 9.00
N ALA A 287 -9.35 -1.62 8.91
CA ALA A 287 -8.18 -1.41 9.76
C ALA A 287 -7.50 -0.07 9.46
N ALA A 288 -7.38 0.31 8.18
CA ALA A 288 -6.83 1.62 7.80
C ALA A 288 -7.67 2.77 8.39
N ILE A 289 -9.00 2.66 8.34
CA ILE A 289 -9.93 3.61 8.98
C ILE A 289 -9.69 3.70 10.49
N ARG A 290 -9.68 2.57 11.19
CA ARG A 290 -9.52 2.56 12.66
C ARG A 290 -8.15 3.07 13.11
N VAL A 291 -7.09 2.73 12.37
CA VAL A 291 -5.75 3.29 12.61
C VAL A 291 -5.79 4.80 12.42
N TYR A 292 -6.34 5.31 11.32
CA TYR A 292 -6.43 6.75 11.09
C TYR A 292 -7.22 7.45 12.22
N GLN A 293 -8.37 6.93 12.64
CA GLN A 293 -9.13 7.46 13.77
C GLN A 293 -8.29 7.52 15.06
N LYS A 294 -7.46 6.51 15.32
CA LYS A 294 -6.58 6.52 16.49
C LYS A 294 -5.49 7.57 16.38
N LEU A 295 -4.92 7.78 15.19
CA LEU A 295 -3.92 8.82 14.94
C LEU A 295 -4.49 10.22 15.19
N LEU A 296 -5.76 10.48 14.82
CA LEU A 296 -6.44 11.76 15.08
C LEU A 296 -6.55 12.11 16.59
N LEU A 297 -6.45 11.10 17.46
CA LEU A 297 -6.55 11.26 18.91
C LEU A 297 -5.17 11.37 19.59
N LEU A 298 -4.07 11.25 18.85
CA LEU A 298 -2.74 11.38 19.42
C LEU A 298 -2.40 12.85 19.68
N PRO A 299 -1.65 13.16 20.76
CA PRO A 299 -1.29 14.54 21.08
C PRO A 299 -0.52 15.28 19.97
N GLY A 300 0.24 14.54 19.16
CA GLY A 300 0.99 15.10 18.02
C GLY A 300 0.15 15.41 16.78
N TYR A 301 -1.16 15.12 16.78
CA TYR A 301 -2.01 15.42 15.64
C TYR A 301 -2.32 16.92 15.53
N ASP A 302 -1.78 17.56 14.50
CA ASP A 302 -2.20 18.90 14.10
C ASP A 302 -3.44 18.81 13.19
N LYS A 303 -4.56 19.38 13.65
CA LYS A 303 -5.82 19.50 12.90
C LYS A 303 -5.70 20.29 11.59
N ASN A 304 -4.63 21.06 11.42
CA ASN A 304 -4.33 21.79 10.19
C ASN A 304 -3.39 21.03 9.26
N PHE A 305 -2.78 19.94 9.73
CA PHE A 305 -1.90 19.12 8.91
C PHE A 305 -2.72 18.41 7.84
N ILE A 306 -2.42 18.73 6.60
CA ILE A 306 -2.92 18.02 5.43
C ILE A 306 -1.80 17.11 4.96
N PRO A 307 -1.97 15.78 5.09
CA PRO A 307 -0.94 14.86 4.63
C PRO A 307 -0.70 15.02 3.12
N PRO A 308 0.49 14.71 2.60
CA PRO A 308 0.76 14.81 1.17
C PRO A 308 -0.23 13.98 0.35
N ILE A 309 -0.99 14.64 -0.52
CA ILE A 309 -1.93 14.03 -1.47
C ILE A 309 -1.30 14.05 -2.86
N THR A 310 -1.23 12.89 -3.49
CA THR A 310 -0.72 12.77 -4.87
C THR A 310 -1.89 12.72 -5.84
N TYR A 311 -1.93 13.68 -6.77
CA TYR A 311 -2.92 13.75 -7.83
C TYR A 311 -2.35 13.17 -9.12
N TRP A 312 -2.74 11.93 -9.44
CA TRP A 312 -2.29 11.28 -10.66
C TRP A 312 -3.13 11.73 -11.85
N ASP A 313 -2.49 12.09 -12.96
CA ASP A 313 -3.14 12.32 -14.26
C ASP A 313 -2.35 11.59 -15.36
N PRO A 314 -2.95 10.61 -16.06
CA PRO A 314 -2.29 9.88 -17.14
C PRO A 314 -1.78 10.78 -18.28
N ARG A 315 -2.39 11.94 -18.50
CA ARG A 315 -1.96 12.90 -19.53
C ARG A 315 -0.57 13.46 -19.23
N GLN A 316 -0.22 13.59 -17.96
CA GLN A 316 1.10 14.07 -17.53
C GLN A 316 2.22 13.06 -17.86
N PHE A 317 1.90 11.76 -17.97
CA PHE A 317 2.87 10.72 -18.32
C PHE A 317 3.02 10.51 -19.83
N GLN A 318 1.95 10.65 -20.61
CA GLN A 318 2.04 10.62 -22.07
C GLN A 318 2.91 11.76 -22.61
N ALA A 319 2.92 12.93 -21.95
CA ALA A 319 3.82 14.03 -22.29
C ALA A 319 5.31 13.70 -22.03
N LYS A 320 5.61 13.01 -20.92
CA LYS A 320 6.97 12.60 -20.54
C LYS A 320 7.52 11.44 -21.38
N SER A 321 6.67 10.50 -21.81
CA SER A 321 7.08 9.41 -22.71
C SER A 321 7.33 9.91 -24.14
N ARG A 322 6.51 10.85 -24.63
CA ARG A 322 6.73 11.54 -25.91
C ARG A 322 8.00 12.39 -25.91
N SER A 323 8.33 13.07 -24.81
CA SER A 323 9.57 13.85 -24.72
C SER A 323 10.83 12.98 -24.65
N LYS A 324 10.79 11.83 -23.95
CA LYS A 324 11.88 10.83 -23.98
C LYS A 324 12.05 10.20 -25.37
N SER A 325 10.95 9.88 -26.07
CA SER A 325 10.99 9.34 -27.43
C SER A 325 11.54 10.34 -28.47
N ARG A 326 11.26 11.65 -28.31
CA ARG A 326 11.86 12.70 -29.14
C ARG A 326 13.36 12.87 -28.86
N LYS A 327 13.79 12.78 -27.60
CA LYS A 327 15.23 12.83 -27.24
C LYS A 327 16.01 11.62 -27.76
N SER A 328 15.43 10.41 -27.75
CA SER A 328 16.10 9.21 -28.28
C SER A 328 16.19 9.15 -29.81
N LYS A 329 15.36 9.92 -30.53
CA LYS A 329 15.44 10.03 -32.00
C LYS A 329 16.40 11.12 -32.50
N ALA A 330 16.92 11.98 -31.61
CA ALA A 330 17.78 13.12 -31.98
C ALA A 330 19.29 12.81 -31.95
N GLN A 331 19.70 11.55 -31.74
CA GLN A 331 21.11 11.16 -31.71
C GLN A 331 21.37 9.96 -32.63
N LYS A 332 21.57 10.25 -33.91
CA LYS A 332 22.47 9.48 -34.79
C LYS A 332 22.88 10.41 -35.94
N PRO A 333 24.11 10.96 -35.94
CA PRO A 333 24.61 11.63 -37.12
C PRO A 333 24.73 10.62 -38.27
N PRO A 334 24.53 11.04 -39.53
CA PRO A 334 24.64 10.14 -40.67
C PRO A 334 26.07 9.58 -40.77
N PRO A 335 26.23 8.31 -41.19
CA PRO A 335 27.54 7.70 -41.35
C PRO A 335 28.35 8.47 -42.40
N GLN A 336 29.58 8.83 -42.04
CA GLN A 336 30.54 9.38 -42.99
C GLN A 336 30.97 8.27 -43.95
N VAL A 337 30.79 8.52 -45.24
CA VAL A 337 31.28 7.66 -46.33
C VAL A 337 32.79 7.87 -46.43
N VAL A 338 33.56 6.80 -46.30
CA VAL A 338 35.00 6.75 -46.65
C VAL A 338 35.14 6.07 -47.99
#